data_AF-A0A4Q2ZA77-F1
#
_entry.id   AF-A0A4Q2ZA77-F1
#
_cell.length_a   1.000
_cell.length_b   1.000
_cell.length_c   1.000
_cell.angle_alpha   90.00
_cell.angle_beta   90.00
_cell.angle_gamma   90.00
#
_symmetry.space_group_name_H-M   'P 1'
#
loop_
_entity.id
_entity.type
_entity.pdbx_description
1 polymer ?
#
loop_
_entity_poly.entity_id
_entity_poly.type
_entity_poly.pdbx_seq_one_letter_code
_entity_poly.pdbx_strand_id
1 'polypeptide(L)'
;VEKYLSAAQGATRRAAALTHRLLAFARRQTLEPRALIINELLPDMVELVQRTVGPAIEVESVAAAGLWPTLVDANQLENAILNLCINARDAMPAGGHLTIETGNKWIDASTARQRDLEEGQYVTVCVSDNGTGIPKDLIDKVFDPFFTTKPIGEGTGLGLSMVYGFARQSHGHVRIYSEVGQGTMVCLYLPRHHGDASSTNMANDAVSEQAKAAEGKRILVIDDEALVRMLVVDALEDMGVEAAEAGSGPEGLAILEQMDRIDLLITDVGLPGGMNGRQVAERAREMRPDLKVLFITGYAENAALNHGHIGPGTRVLTKPFSVSELTSKIESLLE
;
A
#
# COMPACT_ATOMS: atom_id res chain seq x y z
N VAL A 1 11.75 -38.36 -23.32
CA VAL A 1 12.41 -37.04 -23.20
C VAL A 1 11.41 -35.90 -23.37
N GLU A 2 10.58 -35.89 -24.42
CA GLU A 2 9.53 -34.86 -24.65
C GLU A 2 8.54 -34.67 -23.50
N LYS A 3 8.07 -35.75 -22.87
CA LYS A 3 7.13 -35.68 -21.73
C LYS A 3 7.71 -34.93 -20.52
N TYR A 4 9.02 -35.03 -20.29
CA TYR A 4 9.73 -34.31 -19.23
C TYR A 4 10.04 -32.86 -19.61
N LEU A 5 10.28 -32.58 -20.90
CA LEU A 5 10.48 -31.23 -21.41
C LEU A 5 9.20 -30.38 -21.32
N SER A 6 8.05 -30.95 -21.68
CA SER A 6 6.74 -30.29 -21.55
C SER A 6 6.39 -30.01 -20.07
N ALA A 7 6.63 -30.97 -19.18
CA ALA A 7 6.43 -30.79 -17.75
C ALA A 7 7.35 -29.70 -17.16
N ALA A 8 8.62 -29.66 -17.59
CA ALA A 8 9.59 -28.66 -17.18
C ALA A 8 9.21 -27.25 -17.67
N GLN A 9 8.78 -27.11 -18.93
CA GLN A 9 8.32 -25.84 -19.51
C GLN A 9 7.04 -25.33 -18.83
N GLY A 10 6.10 -26.23 -18.52
CA GLY A 10 4.91 -25.89 -17.73
C GLY A 10 5.27 -25.40 -16.32
N ALA A 11 6.24 -26.04 -15.67
CA ALA A 11 6.74 -25.62 -14.36
C ALA A 11 7.47 -24.27 -14.41
N THR A 12 8.27 -23.99 -15.45
CA THR A 12 8.96 -22.70 -15.61
C THR A 12 7.99 -21.57 -15.89
N ARG A 13 6.96 -21.78 -16.72
CA ARG A 13 5.91 -20.76 -16.95
C ARG A 13 5.12 -20.46 -15.68
N ARG A 14 4.80 -21.47 -14.86
CA ARG A 14 4.14 -21.26 -13.56
C ARG A 14 5.04 -20.56 -12.57
N ALA A 15 6.32 -20.93 -12.49
CA ALA A 15 7.30 -20.26 -11.65
C ALA A 15 7.48 -18.80 -12.06
N ALA A 16 7.55 -18.51 -13.37
CA ALA A 16 7.64 -17.16 -13.91
C ALA A 16 6.36 -16.34 -13.64
N ALA A 17 5.17 -16.92 -13.78
CA ALA A 17 3.92 -16.23 -13.45
C ALA A 17 3.80 -15.97 -11.95
N LEU A 18 4.25 -16.91 -11.10
CA LEU A 18 4.28 -16.75 -9.65
C LEU A 18 5.31 -15.71 -9.22
N THR A 19 6.53 -15.72 -9.78
CA THR A 19 7.54 -14.69 -9.50
C THR A 19 7.14 -13.33 -10.05
N HIS A 20 6.51 -13.26 -11.23
CA HIS A 20 6.00 -12.00 -11.77
C HIS A 20 4.85 -11.43 -10.93
N ARG A 21 4.01 -12.28 -10.33
CA ARG A 21 2.96 -11.86 -9.39
C ARG A 21 3.51 -11.54 -8.00
N LEU A 22 4.55 -12.25 -7.54
CA LEU A 22 5.29 -11.94 -6.33
C LEU A 22 6.14 -10.67 -6.48
N LEU A 23 6.66 -10.39 -7.67
CA LEU A 23 7.36 -9.15 -8.02
C LEU A 23 6.37 -8.01 -8.27
N ALA A 24 5.14 -8.27 -8.73
CA ALA A 24 4.06 -7.29 -8.71
C ALA A 24 3.57 -6.99 -7.28
N PHE A 25 3.64 -7.99 -6.39
CA PHE A 25 3.39 -7.86 -4.95
C PHE A 25 4.56 -7.20 -4.19
N ALA A 26 5.81 -7.46 -4.61
CA ALA A 26 7.04 -6.94 -4.02
C ALA A 26 7.49 -5.60 -4.63
N ARG A 27 7.02 -5.24 -5.83
CA ARG A 27 6.97 -3.84 -6.29
C ARG A 27 6.00 -3.13 -5.37
N ARG A 28 6.50 -2.67 -4.23
CA ARG A 28 6.00 -1.46 -3.59
C ARG A 28 6.23 -0.34 -4.60
N GLN A 29 5.31 -0.21 -5.55
CA GLN A 29 5.15 1.05 -6.24
C GLN A 29 4.77 2.02 -5.14
N THR A 30 5.56 3.08 -4.95
CA THR A 30 5.27 4.16 -4.01
C THR A 30 3.82 4.57 -4.25
N LEU A 31 2.98 4.44 -3.23
CA LEU A 31 1.59 4.84 -3.35
C LEU A 31 1.60 6.34 -3.61
N GLU A 32 0.95 6.76 -4.69
CA GLU A 32 0.72 8.17 -4.99
C GLU A 32 -0.78 8.46 -4.89
N PRO A 33 -1.37 8.55 -3.67
CA PRO A 33 -2.77 8.89 -3.53
C PRO A 33 -3.02 10.28 -4.11
N ARG A 34 -3.89 10.35 -5.11
CA ARG A 34 -4.33 11.61 -5.71
C ARG A 34 -5.84 11.72 -5.68
N ALA A 35 -6.34 12.94 -5.64
CA ALA A 35 -7.76 13.19 -5.78
C ALA A 35 -8.19 12.72 -7.18
N LEU A 36 -9.11 11.76 -7.23
CA LEU A 36 -9.51 11.07 -8.45
C LEU A 36 -11.03 10.96 -8.53
N ILE A 37 -11.59 11.28 -9.69
CA ILE A 37 -12.96 10.91 -10.05
C ILE A 37 -12.88 9.59 -10.82
N ILE A 38 -13.29 8.49 -10.18
CA ILE A 38 -13.10 7.12 -10.71
C ILE A 38 -13.71 6.93 -12.11
N ASN A 39 -14.81 7.62 -12.40
CA ASN A 39 -15.46 7.56 -13.71
C ASN A 39 -14.57 8.01 -14.87
N GLU A 40 -13.52 8.80 -14.61
CA GLU A 40 -12.56 9.21 -15.65
C GLU A 40 -11.66 8.05 -16.10
N LEU A 41 -11.38 7.07 -15.23
CA LEU A 41 -10.59 5.87 -15.57
C LEU A 41 -11.43 4.72 -16.11
N LEU A 42 -12.74 4.75 -15.86
CA LEU A 42 -13.64 3.63 -16.12
C LEU A 42 -13.67 3.18 -17.60
N PRO A 43 -13.67 4.07 -18.62
CA PRO A 43 -13.68 3.66 -20.03
C PRO A 43 -12.46 2.79 -20.42
N ASP A 44 -11.25 3.26 -20.09
CA ASP A 44 -10.00 2.55 -20.38
C ASP A 44 -9.93 1.22 -19.61
N MET A 45 -10.40 1.22 -18.37
CA MET A 45 -10.52 0.02 -17.55
C MET A 45 -11.46 -1.02 -18.17
N VAL A 46 -12.64 -0.62 -18.65
CA VAL A 46 -13.62 -1.54 -19.25
C VAL A 46 -13.05 -2.20 -20.50
N GLU A 47 -12.32 -1.45 -21.34
CA GLU A 47 -11.66 -2.02 -22.52
C GLU A 47 -10.62 -3.08 -22.12
N LEU A 48 -9.78 -2.77 -21.13
CA LEU A 48 -8.76 -3.69 -20.63
C LEU A 48 -9.41 -4.94 -20.01
N VAL A 49 -10.44 -4.76 -19.19
CA VAL A 49 -11.20 -5.86 -18.56
C VAL A 49 -11.81 -6.76 -19.61
N GLN A 50 -12.49 -6.22 -20.63
CA GLN A 50 -13.12 -7.00 -21.70
C GLN A 50 -12.10 -7.91 -22.41
N ARG A 51 -10.87 -7.42 -22.63
CA ARG A 51 -9.78 -8.21 -23.23
C ARG A 51 -9.26 -9.29 -22.28
N THR A 52 -9.25 -9.04 -20.98
CA THR A 52 -8.76 -9.97 -19.95
C THR A 52 -9.76 -11.07 -19.62
N VAL A 53 -11.06 -10.76 -19.59
CA VAL A 53 -12.11 -11.73 -19.29
C VAL A 53 -12.50 -12.58 -20.49
N GLY A 54 -12.30 -12.06 -21.70
CA GLY A 54 -12.53 -12.75 -22.96
C GLY A 54 -13.95 -12.55 -23.48
N PRO A 55 -14.23 -13.00 -24.71
CA PRO A 55 -15.46 -12.68 -25.44
C PRO A 55 -16.70 -13.43 -24.95
N ALA A 56 -16.54 -14.44 -24.09
CA ALA A 56 -17.66 -15.20 -23.52
C ALA A 56 -18.37 -14.48 -22.37
N ILE A 57 -17.78 -13.39 -21.87
CA ILE A 57 -18.34 -12.58 -20.79
C ILE A 57 -18.66 -11.20 -21.35
N GLU A 58 -19.91 -10.81 -21.19
CA GLU A 58 -20.38 -9.47 -21.50
C GLU A 58 -20.01 -8.54 -20.34
N VAL A 59 -19.24 -7.49 -20.62
CA VAL A 59 -18.81 -6.51 -19.62
C VAL A 59 -19.64 -5.24 -19.79
N GLU A 60 -20.37 -4.89 -18.74
CA GLU A 60 -21.14 -3.66 -18.67
C GLU A 60 -20.56 -2.72 -17.61
N SER A 61 -20.71 -1.42 -17.83
CA SER A 61 -20.38 -0.42 -16.81
C SER A 61 -21.54 0.53 -16.56
N VAL A 62 -21.80 0.79 -15.28
CA VAL A 62 -22.84 1.71 -14.82
C VAL A 62 -22.17 2.80 -14.00
N ALA A 63 -21.96 3.96 -14.61
CA ALA A 63 -21.29 5.09 -13.98
C ALA A 63 -22.31 6.10 -13.45
N ALA A 64 -22.34 6.34 -12.13
CA ALA A 64 -23.19 7.37 -11.56
C ALA A 64 -22.76 8.78 -12.02
N ALA A 65 -23.70 9.62 -12.43
CA ALA A 65 -23.44 11.03 -12.72
C ALA A 65 -23.08 11.79 -11.43
N GLY A 66 -22.10 12.70 -11.51
CA GLY A 66 -21.67 13.51 -10.37
C GLY A 66 -20.97 12.71 -9.26
N LEU A 67 -20.22 11.67 -9.62
CA LEU A 67 -19.42 10.89 -8.68
C LEU A 67 -18.47 11.80 -7.91
N TRP A 68 -18.40 11.65 -6.59
CA TRP A 68 -17.48 12.44 -5.77
C TRP A 68 -16.02 12.04 -6.04
N PRO A 69 -15.05 12.95 -5.85
CA PRO A 69 -13.66 12.54 -5.85
C PRO A 69 -13.34 11.69 -4.62
N THR A 70 -12.33 10.84 -4.73
CA THR A 70 -11.73 10.08 -3.63
C THR A 70 -10.21 10.18 -3.70
N LEU A 71 -9.52 10.01 -2.57
CA LEU A 71 -8.07 10.10 -2.48
C LEU A 71 -7.47 8.68 -2.56
N VAL A 72 -7.05 8.26 -3.74
CA VAL A 72 -6.54 6.91 -3.98
C VAL A 72 -5.41 6.91 -5.00
N ASP A 73 -4.58 5.88 -4.95
CA ASP A 73 -3.64 5.57 -6.03
C ASP A 73 -4.40 4.95 -7.21
N ALA A 74 -4.30 5.58 -8.39
CA ALA A 74 -5.02 5.15 -9.59
C ALA A 74 -4.58 3.76 -10.07
N ASN A 75 -3.28 3.47 -10.05
CA ASN A 75 -2.76 2.17 -10.50
C ASN A 75 -3.20 1.05 -9.56
N GLN A 76 -3.25 1.30 -8.26
CA GLN A 76 -3.76 0.32 -7.29
C GLN A 76 -5.25 0.11 -7.40
N LEU A 77 -6.03 1.16 -7.66
CA LEU A 77 -7.46 1.04 -7.93
C LEU A 77 -7.70 0.19 -9.18
N GLU A 78 -6.96 0.45 -10.26
CA GLU A 78 -7.03 -0.32 -11.50
C GLU A 78 -6.70 -1.80 -11.27
N ASN A 79 -5.60 -2.08 -10.56
CA ASN A 79 -5.22 -3.44 -10.19
C ASN A 79 -6.27 -4.13 -9.32
N ALA A 80 -6.90 -3.40 -8.39
CA ALA A 80 -7.95 -3.94 -7.53
C ALA A 80 -9.17 -4.36 -8.38
N ILE A 81 -9.65 -3.47 -9.25
CA ILE A 81 -10.78 -3.75 -10.15
C ILE A 81 -10.46 -4.93 -11.07
N LEU A 82 -9.25 -4.95 -11.67
CA LEU A 82 -8.82 -6.07 -12.52
C LEU A 82 -8.80 -7.41 -11.80
N ASN A 83 -8.31 -7.44 -10.56
CA ASN A 83 -8.31 -8.65 -9.75
C ASN A 83 -9.74 -9.14 -9.46
N LEU A 84 -10.68 -8.22 -9.22
CA LEU A 84 -12.10 -8.57 -9.06
C LEU A 84 -12.68 -9.16 -10.35
N CYS A 85 -12.42 -8.54 -11.51
CA CYS A 85 -12.90 -9.02 -12.81
C CYS A 85 -12.31 -10.39 -13.17
N ILE A 86 -11.04 -10.64 -12.86
CA ILE A 86 -10.40 -11.96 -13.07
C ILE A 86 -11.07 -13.02 -12.19
N ASN A 87 -11.35 -12.68 -10.92
CA ASN A 87 -12.04 -13.61 -10.02
C ASN A 87 -13.45 -13.93 -10.50
N ALA A 88 -14.18 -12.92 -10.98
CA ALA A 88 -15.51 -13.08 -11.57
C ALA A 88 -15.48 -13.97 -12.82
N ARG A 89 -14.53 -13.75 -13.74
CA ARG A 89 -14.33 -14.62 -14.92
C ARG A 89 -14.16 -16.07 -14.51
N ASP A 90 -13.29 -16.34 -13.54
CA ASP A 90 -13.00 -17.70 -13.11
C ASP A 90 -14.24 -18.36 -12.45
N ALA A 91 -15.18 -17.58 -11.93
CA ALA A 91 -16.47 -18.04 -11.42
C ALA A 91 -17.53 -18.25 -12.55
N MET A 92 -17.23 -17.88 -13.79
CA MET A 92 -18.11 -17.94 -14.96
C MET A 92 -17.46 -18.73 -16.13
N PRO A 93 -17.13 -20.01 -15.97
CA PRO A 93 -16.40 -20.79 -17.00
C PRO A 93 -17.20 -20.99 -18.31
N ALA A 94 -18.53 -20.87 -18.26
CA ALA A 94 -19.41 -20.99 -19.42
C ALA A 94 -19.71 -19.63 -20.10
N GLY A 95 -19.10 -18.55 -19.63
CA GLY A 95 -19.50 -17.19 -19.96
C GLY A 95 -20.55 -16.64 -19.00
N GLY A 96 -20.92 -15.37 -19.17
CA GLY A 96 -21.84 -14.70 -18.26
C GLY A 96 -21.85 -13.18 -18.42
N HIS A 97 -22.26 -12.49 -17.36
CA HIS A 97 -22.35 -11.04 -17.31
C HIS A 97 -21.51 -10.52 -16.15
N LEU A 98 -20.72 -9.50 -16.44
CA LEU A 98 -19.88 -8.80 -15.49
C LEU A 98 -20.27 -7.32 -15.51
N THR A 99 -20.72 -6.78 -14.39
CA THR A 99 -21.08 -5.37 -14.28
C THR A 99 -20.11 -4.65 -13.35
N ILE A 100 -19.58 -3.51 -13.80
CA ILE A 100 -18.78 -2.59 -12.98
C ILE A 100 -19.61 -1.34 -12.71
N GLU A 101 -19.96 -1.11 -11.45
CA GLU A 101 -20.83 -0.02 -11.04
C GLU A 101 -20.08 0.98 -10.15
N THR A 102 -20.23 2.27 -10.43
CA THR A 102 -19.75 3.34 -9.55
C THR A 102 -20.92 4.13 -8.98
N GLY A 103 -20.79 4.59 -7.74
CA GLY A 103 -21.87 5.29 -7.07
C GLY A 103 -21.42 6.14 -5.89
N ASN A 104 -22.28 7.07 -5.48
CA ASN A 104 -22.13 7.80 -4.23
C ASN A 104 -23.05 7.17 -3.19
N LYS A 105 -22.54 6.95 -1.98
CA LYS A 105 -23.32 6.36 -0.89
C LYS A 105 -23.06 7.09 0.40
N TRP A 106 -24.13 7.51 1.05
CA TRP A 106 -24.08 7.98 2.43
C TRP A 106 -24.39 6.80 3.35
N ILE A 107 -23.46 6.53 4.27
CA ILE A 107 -23.62 5.55 5.34
C ILE A 107 -23.97 6.33 6.60
N ASP A 108 -25.17 6.09 7.13
CA ASP A 108 -25.63 6.66 8.40
C ASP A 108 -25.14 5.86 9.62
N ALA A 109 -25.24 6.42 10.83
CA ALA A 109 -24.82 5.77 12.07
C ALA A 109 -25.47 4.38 12.34
N SER A 110 -26.68 4.11 11.83
CA SER A 110 -27.32 2.79 11.94
C SER A 110 -26.67 1.77 11.02
N THR A 111 -26.42 2.15 9.78
CA THR A 111 -25.82 1.34 8.73
C THR A 111 -24.34 1.11 9.02
N ALA A 112 -23.64 2.14 9.51
CA ALA A 112 -22.26 2.09 9.98
C ALA A 112 -22.05 0.97 11.00
N ARG A 113 -22.89 0.94 12.05
CA ARG A 113 -22.85 -0.10 13.10
C ARG A 113 -23.16 -1.50 12.59
N GLN A 114 -24.10 -1.65 11.66
CA GLN A 114 -24.43 -2.96 11.07
C GLN A 114 -23.35 -3.46 10.11
N ARG A 115 -22.60 -2.56 9.49
CA ARG A 115 -21.63 -2.86 8.44
C ARG A 115 -20.19 -2.62 8.87
N ASP A 116 -19.90 -2.43 10.15
CA ASP A 116 -18.55 -2.17 10.66
C ASP A 116 -17.79 -1.15 9.78
N LEU A 117 -18.51 -0.07 9.44
CA LEU A 117 -18.03 1.07 8.66
C LEU A 117 -18.11 2.30 9.55
N GLU A 118 -17.30 3.31 9.25
CA GLU A 118 -17.51 4.64 9.81
C GLU A 118 -18.73 5.30 9.15
N GLU A 119 -19.40 6.18 9.89
CA GLU A 119 -20.46 7.01 9.33
C GLU A 119 -19.82 8.04 8.38
N GLY A 120 -20.37 8.18 7.17
CA GLY A 120 -19.75 9.08 6.21
C GLY A 120 -20.23 8.95 4.76
N GLN A 121 -19.62 9.77 3.91
CA GLN A 121 -19.85 9.79 2.47
C GLN A 121 -18.78 8.97 1.77
N TYR A 122 -19.20 7.97 1.01
CA TYR A 122 -18.33 7.05 0.30
C TYR A 122 -18.61 7.08 -1.20
N VAL A 123 -17.54 7.00 -1.97
CA VAL A 123 -17.54 6.59 -3.36
C VAL A 123 -17.48 5.07 -3.37
N THR A 124 -18.41 4.43 -4.08
CA THR A 124 -18.47 2.98 -4.20
C THR A 124 -18.04 2.53 -5.58
N VAL A 125 -17.25 1.46 -5.64
CA VAL A 125 -16.96 0.71 -6.87
C VAL A 125 -17.35 -0.75 -6.63
N CYS A 126 -18.35 -1.24 -7.34
CA CYS A 126 -18.84 -2.60 -7.22
C CYS A 126 -18.56 -3.38 -8.51
N VAL A 127 -18.04 -4.61 -8.36
CA VAL A 127 -17.90 -5.56 -9.46
C VAL A 127 -18.84 -6.72 -9.17
N SER A 128 -19.78 -6.96 -10.07
CA SER A 128 -20.87 -7.93 -9.94
C SER A 128 -20.79 -8.96 -11.07
N ASP A 129 -20.91 -10.23 -10.73
CA ASP A 129 -20.97 -11.36 -11.66
C ASP A 129 -22.19 -12.24 -11.40
N ASN A 130 -22.62 -12.98 -12.42
CA ASN A 130 -23.68 -13.99 -12.31
C ASN A 130 -23.12 -15.42 -12.31
N GLY A 131 -21.91 -15.61 -11.77
CA GLY A 131 -21.22 -16.88 -11.70
C GLY A 131 -21.69 -17.80 -10.57
N THR A 132 -20.82 -18.70 -10.14
CA THR A 132 -21.16 -19.75 -9.16
C THR A 132 -21.46 -19.24 -7.75
N GLY A 133 -21.07 -18.01 -7.42
CA GLY A 133 -21.18 -17.47 -6.05
C GLY A 133 -20.20 -18.11 -5.05
N ILE A 134 -20.22 -17.58 -3.82
CA ILE A 134 -19.36 -17.93 -2.68
C ILE A 134 -20.27 -18.37 -1.52
N PRO A 135 -20.05 -19.56 -0.94
CA PRO A 135 -20.73 -19.99 0.28
C PRO A 135 -20.50 -19.05 1.47
N LYS A 136 -21.54 -18.82 2.28
CA LYS A 136 -21.52 -17.85 3.40
C LYS A 136 -20.42 -18.13 4.43
N ASP A 137 -20.12 -19.40 4.68
CA ASP A 137 -19.08 -19.85 5.62
C ASP A 137 -17.65 -19.55 5.14
N LEU A 138 -17.49 -19.19 3.86
CA LEU A 138 -16.20 -18.84 3.27
C LEU A 138 -15.99 -17.34 3.11
N ILE A 139 -17.05 -16.52 3.17
CA ILE A 139 -16.98 -15.07 2.90
C ILE A 139 -15.95 -14.37 3.79
N ASP A 140 -15.84 -14.73 5.07
CA ASP A 140 -14.88 -14.07 5.96
C ASP A 140 -13.43 -14.52 5.69
N LYS A 141 -13.24 -15.70 5.09
CA LYS A 141 -11.92 -16.30 4.80
C LYS A 141 -11.36 -15.92 3.44
N VAL A 142 -12.18 -15.45 2.50
CA VAL A 142 -11.70 -15.14 1.14
C VAL A 142 -10.71 -13.97 1.09
N PHE A 143 -10.60 -13.20 2.17
CA PHE A 143 -9.61 -12.13 2.32
C PHE A 143 -8.28 -12.62 2.90
N ASP A 144 -8.22 -13.85 3.43
CA ASP A 144 -7.01 -14.40 3.99
C ASP A 144 -5.97 -14.62 2.87
N PRO A 145 -4.72 -14.17 3.04
CA PRO A 145 -3.67 -14.40 2.05
C PRO A 145 -3.52 -15.89 1.72
N PHE A 146 -3.41 -16.19 0.42
CA PHE A 146 -3.28 -17.55 -0.14
C PHE A 146 -4.52 -18.43 0.00
N PHE A 147 -5.62 -17.93 0.55
CA PHE A 147 -6.88 -18.68 0.59
C PHE A 147 -7.46 -18.81 -0.82
N THR A 148 -7.72 -20.05 -1.25
CA THR A 148 -8.36 -20.33 -2.54
C THR A 148 -9.14 -21.64 -2.47
N THR A 149 -10.32 -21.66 -3.07
CA THR A 149 -11.12 -22.87 -3.29
C THR A 149 -10.77 -23.58 -4.60
N LYS A 150 -9.92 -22.95 -5.43
CA LYS A 150 -9.51 -23.48 -6.75
C LYS A 150 -8.46 -24.60 -6.61
N PRO A 151 -8.41 -25.54 -7.58
CA PRO A 151 -7.37 -26.57 -7.63
C PRO A 151 -5.94 -25.99 -7.61
N ILE A 152 -4.99 -26.80 -7.16
CA ILE A 152 -3.58 -26.43 -7.07
C ILE A 152 -3.07 -25.97 -8.45
N GLY A 153 -2.68 -24.69 -8.54
CA GLY A 153 -2.15 -24.07 -9.75
C GLY A 153 -3.14 -23.21 -10.54
N GLU A 154 -4.43 -23.19 -10.18
CA GLU A 154 -5.47 -22.40 -10.87
C GLU A 154 -5.90 -21.14 -10.08
N GLY A 155 -5.38 -20.95 -8.87
CA GLY A 155 -5.58 -19.75 -8.07
C GLY A 155 -4.40 -19.50 -7.15
N THR A 156 -3.92 -18.26 -7.09
CA THR A 156 -2.86 -17.86 -6.14
C THR A 156 -3.40 -17.56 -4.75
N GLY A 157 -4.72 -17.37 -4.62
CA GLY A 157 -5.36 -16.94 -3.37
C GLY A 157 -4.97 -15.53 -2.92
N LEU A 158 -4.39 -14.72 -3.81
CA LEU A 158 -3.92 -13.37 -3.48
C LEU A 158 -4.83 -12.25 -4.01
N GLY A 159 -5.75 -12.56 -4.94
CA GLY A 159 -6.55 -11.53 -5.62
C GLY A 159 -7.39 -10.70 -4.65
N LEU A 160 -8.24 -11.36 -3.85
CA LEU A 160 -9.11 -10.67 -2.89
C LEU A 160 -8.36 -10.11 -1.69
N SER A 161 -7.26 -10.72 -1.26
CA SER A 161 -6.41 -10.17 -0.19
C SER A 161 -5.72 -8.88 -0.62
N MET A 162 -5.31 -8.76 -1.89
CA MET A 162 -4.75 -7.50 -2.45
C MET A 162 -5.82 -6.41 -2.50
N VAL A 163 -7.04 -6.74 -2.93
CA VAL A 163 -8.18 -5.80 -2.95
C VAL A 163 -8.51 -5.32 -1.53
N TYR A 164 -8.49 -6.23 -0.54
CA TYR A 164 -8.68 -5.88 0.87
C TYR A 164 -7.57 -4.94 1.37
N GLY A 165 -6.31 -5.24 1.04
CA GLY A 165 -5.16 -4.40 1.38
C GLY A 165 -5.27 -2.99 0.80
N PHE A 166 -5.59 -2.87 -0.49
CA PHE A 166 -5.84 -1.60 -1.17
C PHE A 166 -6.95 -0.79 -0.48
N ALA A 167 -8.08 -1.43 -0.19
CA ALA A 167 -9.21 -0.78 0.47
C ALA A 167 -8.77 -0.19 1.82
N ARG A 168 -8.07 -0.96 2.65
CA ARG A 168 -7.58 -0.49 3.95
C ARG A 168 -6.54 0.63 3.85
N GLN A 169 -5.62 0.54 2.90
CA GLN A 169 -4.62 1.59 2.63
C GLN A 169 -5.27 2.90 2.17
N SER A 170 -6.40 2.81 1.49
CA SER A 170 -7.18 3.96 1.03
C SER A 170 -8.18 4.48 2.09
N HIS A 171 -8.04 4.07 3.35
CA HIS A 171 -9.01 4.32 4.44
C HIS A 171 -10.45 3.90 4.09
N GLY A 172 -10.58 2.95 3.18
CA GLY A 172 -11.82 2.39 2.70
C GLY A 172 -12.07 0.99 3.25
N HIS A 173 -13.13 0.40 2.72
CA HIS A 173 -13.61 -0.91 3.14
C HIS A 173 -14.05 -1.72 1.93
N VAL A 174 -14.01 -3.04 2.05
CA VAL A 174 -14.51 -3.97 1.04
C VAL A 174 -15.63 -4.81 1.64
N ARG A 175 -16.68 -5.07 0.85
CA ARG A 175 -17.80 -5.91 1.23
C ARG A 175 -18.14 -6.87 0.10
N ILE A 176 -18.49 -8.10 0.46
CA ILE A 176 -18.90 -9.14 -0.48
C ILE A 176 -20.37 -9.48 -0.20
N TYR A 177 -21.15 -9.51 -1.27
CA TYR A 177 -22.51 -10.03 -1.30
C TYR A 177 -22.51 -11.18 -2.28
N SER A 178 -22.82 -12.39 -1.81
CA SER A 178 -22.75 -13.56 -2.67
C SER A 178 -23.77 -14.60 -2.25
N GLU A 179 -24.33 -15.27 -3.24
CA GLU A 179 -25.24 -16.39 -3.05
C GLU A 179 -24.88 -17.49 -4.06
N VAL A 180 -24.81 -18.72 -3.57
CA VAL A 180 -24.37 -19.88 -4.37
C VAL A 180 -25.36 -20.07 -5.53
N GLY A 181 -24.84 -20.06 -6.76
CA GLY A 181 -25.59 -20.18 -8.01
C GLY A 181 -26.29 -18.90 -8.47
N GLN A 182 -26.16 -17.78 -7.76
CA GLN A 182 -26.70 -16.47 -8.16
C GLN A 182 -25.59 -15.48 -8.53
N GLY A 183 -24.35 -15.72 -8.09
CA GLY A 183 -23.19 -14.90 -8.41
C GLY A 183 -22.62 -14.15 -7.21
N THR A 184 -21.71 -13.21 -7.49
CA THR A 184 -20.99 -12.45 -6.47
C THR A 184 -20.93 -10.98 -6.83
N MET A 185 -21.13 -10.12 -5.84
CA MET A 185 -20.88 -8.69 -5.91
C MET A 185 -19.86 -8.31 -4.85
N VAL A 186 -18.74 -7.72 -5.27
CA VAL A 186 -17.72 -7.17 -4.39
C VAL A 186 -17.70 -5.66 -4.51
N CYS A 187 -17.95 -4.95 -3.42
CA CYS A 187 -18.02 -3.50 -3.36
C CYS A 187 -16.90 -2.91 -2.52
N LEU A 188 -16.13 -2.02 -3.13
CA LEU A 188 -15.21 -1.10 -2.48
C LEU A 188 -15.98 0.14 -2.02
N TYR A 189 -15.69 0.59 -0.81
CA TYR A 189 -16.21 1.81 -0.20
C TYR A 189 -15.01 2.70 0.09
N LEU A 190 -14.83 3.75 -0.68
CA LEU A 190 -13.71 4.67 -0.59
C LEU A 190 -14.22 6.00 -0.04
N PRO A 191 -13.60 6.58 1.00
CA PRO A 191 -14.07 7.85 1.55
C PRO A 191 -14.10 8.93 0.48
N ARG A 192 -15.15 9.77 0.53
CA ARG A 192 -15.21 10.97 -0.27
C ARG A 192 -14.04 11.89 0.09
N HIS A 193 -13.33 12.35 -0.93
CA HIS A 193 -12.43 13.49 -0.81
C HIS A 193 -13.24 14.79 -0.96
N HIS A 194 -12.99 15.75 -0.07
CA HIS A 194 -13.69 17.03 -0.07
C HIS A 194 -12.91 18.15 -0.80
N GLY A 195 -11.67 17.89 -1.22
CA GLY A 195 -10.90 18.78 -2.10
C GLY A 195 -11.32 18.65 -3.57
N ASP A 196 -10.98 19.66 -4.37
CA ASP A 196 -11.41 19.75 -5.77
C ASP A 196 -10.56 18.83 -6.67
N ALA A 197 -11.19 17.97 -7.47
CA ALA A 197 -10.49 17.09 -8.42
C ALA A 197 -9.78 17.90 -9.52
N SER A 198 -10.25 19.14 -9.76
CA SER A 198 -9.67 20.07 -10.73
C SER A 198 -8.40 20.77 -10.24
N SER A 199 -8.09 20.74 -8.93
CA SER A 199 -6.86 21.40 -8.42
C SER A 199 -5.57 20.65 -8.75
N THR A 200 -5.66 19.38 -9.15
CA THR A 200 -4.49 18.53 -9.41
C THR A 200 -3.83 18.77 -10.77
N ASN A 201 -4.51 19.43 -11.72
CA ASN A 201 -3.88 19.88 -12.97
C ASN A 201 -3.21 21.26 -12.87
N MET A 202 -3.31 21.96 -11.74
CA MET A 202 -2.55 23.18 -11.43
C MET A 202 -1.56 23.01 -10.28
N ALA A 203 -1.43 21.79 -9.72
CA ALA A 203 -0.48 21.49 -8.65
C ALA A 203 0.95 21.23 -9.14
N ASN A 204 1.25 21.40 -10.43
CA ASN A 204 2.63 21.38 -10.93
C ASN A 204 3.39 22.70 -10.71
N ASP A 205 2.73 23.78 -10.25
CA ASP A 205 3.39 25.07 -9.97
C ASP A 205 3.47 25.41 -8.47
N ALA A 206 2.85 24.62 -7.58
CA ALA A 206 2.87 24.90 -6.12
C ALA A 206 3.83 24.01 -5.30
N VAL A 207 4.42 22.97 -5.89
CA VAL A 207 5.49 22.16 -5.26
C VAL A 207 6.81 22.95 -5.13
N SER A 208 6.91 24.12 -5.76
CA SER A 208 8.12 24.95 -5.78
C SER A 208 8.39 25.77 -4.49
N GLU A 209 7.51 25.78 -3.49
CA GLU A 209 7.76 26.55 -2.24
C GLU A 209 7.99 25.72 -0.99
N GLN A 210 7.52 24.47 -0.91
CA GLN A 210 7.69 23.62 0.27
C GLN A 210 8.91 22.67 0.19
N ALA A 211 9.39 22.35 -1.01
CA ALA A 211 10.66 21.64 -1.21
C ALA A 211 11.91 22.46 -0.79
N LYS A 212 11.77 23.78 -0.57
CA LYS A 212 12.89 24.66 -0.19
C LYS A 212 13.34 24.51 1.27
N ALA A 213 12.58 23.85 2.15
CA ALA A 213 12.95 23.71 3.56
C ALA A 213 13.96 22.57 3.82
N ALA A 214 13.97 21.54 2.96
CA ALA A 214 14.80 20.34 3.13
C ALA A 214 16.00 20.27 2.17
N GLU A 215 16.07 21.14 1.16
CA GLU A 215 17.14 21.19 0.18
C GLU A 215 18.51 21.40 0.87
N GLY A 216 19.42 20.43 0.73
CA GLY A 216 20.76 20.47 1.31
C GLY A 216 20.91 19.99 2.77
N LYS A 217 19.90 19.31 3.33
CA LYS A 217 20.02 18.56 4.59
C LYS A 217 20.67 17.18 4.33
N ARG A 218 21.38 16.66 5.34
CA ARG A 218 22.00 15.33 5.29
C ARG A 218 21.48 14.43 6.39
N ILE A 219 21.04 13.23 6.03
CA ILE A 219 20.46 12.27 6.96
C ILE A 219 21.28 10.99 6.95
N LEU A 220 21.58 10.44 8.13
CA LEU A 220 22.19 9.12 8.26
C LEU A 220 21.13 8.11 8.70
N VAL A 221 21.03 7.01 7.97
CA VAL A 221 20.12 5.91 8.25
C VAL A 221 20.92 4.68 8.69
N ILE A 222 20.60 4.13 9.86
CA ILE A 222 21.23 2.93 10.42
C ILE A 222 20.18 1.89 10.77
N ASP A 223 20.09 0.84 9.96
CA ASP A 223 19.17 -0.29 10.17
C ASP A 223 19.85 -1.56 9.61
N ASP A 224 19.82 -2.67 10.34
CA ASP A 224 20.43 -3.93 9.90
C ASP A 224 19.59 -4.66 8.85
N GLU A 225 18.28 -4.36 8.79
CA GLU A 225 17.39 -4.85 7.77
C GLU A 225 17.55 -4.01 6.49
N ALA A 226 18.29 -4.56 5.51
CA ALA A 226 18.55 -3.88 4.24
C ALA A 226 17.27 -3.39 3.52
N LEU A 227 16.16 -4.10 3.65
CA LEU A 227 14.87 -3.71 3.07
C LEU A 227 14.22 -2.50 3.76
N VAL A 228 14.40 -2.38 5.08
CA VAL A 228 13.90 -1.22 5.83
C VAL A 228 14.78 0.00 5.54
N ARG A 229 16.10 -0.20 5.48
CA ARG A 229 17.06 0.86 5.13
C ARG A 229 16.80 1.43 3.73
N MET A 230 16.61 0.55 2.73
CA MET A 230 16.27 0.96 1.37
C MET A 230 14.95 1.76 1.34
N LEU A 231 13.91 1.31 2.04
CA LEU A 231 12.64 2.05 2.14
C LEU A 231 12.80 3.46 2.71
N VAL A 232 13.62 3.61 3.76
CA VAL A 232 13.85 4.91 4.40
C VAL A 232 14.69 5.81 3.50
N VAL A 233 15.70 5.27 2.80
CA VAL A 233 16.53 6.02 1.85
C VAL A 233 15.70 6.50 0.65
N ASP A 234 14.88 5.63 0.04
CA ASP A 234 14.00 6.00 -1.08
C ASP A 234 13.05 7.15 -0.68
N ALA A 235 12.46 7.07 0.52
CA ALA A 235 11.59 8.14 1.03
C ALA A 235 12.34 9.47 1.26
N LEU A 236 13.62 9.43 1.60
CA LEU A 236 14.45 10.63 1.76
C LEU A 236 14.86 11.24 0.42
N GLU A 237 15.15 10.39 -0.57
CA GLU A 237 15.44 10.83 -1.94
C GLU A 237 14.22 11.53 -2.57
N ASP A 238 13.02 10.99 -2.37
CA ASP A 238 11.75 11.60 -2.80
C ASP A 238 11.51 12.97 -2.13
N MET A 239 12.04 13.18 -0.92
CA MET A 239 12.03 14.48 -0.21
C MET A 239 13.13 15.44 -0.70
N GLY A 240 14.00 15.01 -1.62
CA GLY A 240 15.15 15.79 -2.09
C GLY A 240 16.29 15.91 -1.06
N VAL A 241 16.38 14.97 -0.12
CA VAL A 241 17.36 14.98 0.97
C VAL A 241 18.48 13.99 0.70
N GLU A 242 19.73 14.38 0.97
CA GLU A 242 20.89 13.50 0.81
C GLU A 242 20.94 12.48 1.98
N ALA A 243 20.85 11.19 1.67
CA ALA A 243 20.90 10.12 2.64
C ALA A 243 22.23 9.35 2.58
N ALA A 244 22.84 9.13 3.74
CA ALA A 244 23.90 8.16 3.95
C ALA A 244 23.34 6.93 4.67
N GLU A 245 23.82 5.74 4.34
CA GLU A 245 23.30 4.49 4.88
C GLU A 245 24.38 3.64 5.57
N ALA A 246 23.99 2.94 6.64
CA ALA A 246 24.83 1.94 7.31
C ALA A 246 23.99 0.74 7.76
N GLY A 247 24.56 -0.46 7.65
CA GLY A 247 23.93 -1.70 8.13
C GLY A 247 24.21 -2.02 9.60
N SER A 248 25.06 -1.24 10.27
CA SER A 248 25.39 -1.47 11.68
C SER A 248 25.76 -0.18 12.41
N GLY A 249 25.63 -0.18 13.73
CA GLY A 249 26.00 0.95 14.59
C GLY A 249 27.46 1.41 14.40
N PRO A 250 28.46 0.51 14.41
CA PRO A 250 29.86 0.89 14.18
C PRO A 250 30.11 1.51 12.79
N GLU A 251 29.46 0.99 11.75
CA GLU A 251 29.55 1.55 10.39
C GLU A 251 28.94 2.95 10.33
N GLY A 252 27.77 3.15 10.95
CA GLY A 252 27.14 4.48 11.01
C GLY A 252 27.96 5.51 11.80
N LEU A 253 28.63 5.10 12.88
CA LEU A 253 29.56 5.97 13.60
C LEU A 253 30.78 6.35 12.75
N ALA A 254 31.34 5.42 11.98
CA ALA A 254 32.43 5.73 11.06
C ALA A 254 32.00 6.75 9.98
N ILE A 255 30.76 6.64 9.47
CA ILE A 255 30.19 7.64 8.55
C ILE A 255 30.00 9.00 9.24
N LEU A 256 29.53 9.01 10.50
CA LEU A 256 29.41 10.23 11.31
C LEU A 256 30.75 10.94 11.51
N GLU A 257 31.85 10.20 11.65
CA GLU A 257 33.20 10.75 11.77
C GLU A 257 33.74 11.33 10.45
N GLN A 258 33.35 10.75 9.31
CA GLN A 258 33.87 11.14 7.99
C GLN A 258 33.08 12.25 7.31
N MET A 259 31.78 12.36 7.56
CA MET A 259 30.95 13.39 6.95
C MET A 259 31.00 14.67 7.77
N ASP A 260 31.19 15.83 7.13
CA ASP A 260 31.26 17.12 7.84
C ASP A 260 29.92 17.54 8.48
N ARG A 261 28.79 17.02 7.97
CA ARG A 261 27.44 17.42 8.39
C ARG A 261 26.43 16.28 8.25
N ILE A 262 25.68 16.03 9.32
CA ILE A 262 24.44 15.23 9.36
C ILE A 262 23.49 15.98 10.28
N ASP A 263 22.30 16.29 9.76
CA ASP A 263 21.25 17.06 10.44
C ASP A 263 20.26 16.16 11.20
N LEU A 264 20.08 14.91 10.77
CA LEU A 264 19.21 13.91 11.41
C LEU A 264 19.83 12.52 11.36
N LEU A 265 19.78 11.80 12.48
CA LEU A 265 20.08 10.37 12.56
C LEU A 265 18.76 9.58 12.65
N ILE A 266 18.56 8.63 11.74
CA ILE A 266 17.49 7.64 11.79
C ILE A 266 18.12 6.29 12.15
N THR A 267 17.68 5.64 13.22
CA THR A 267 18.31 4.38 13.66
C THR A 267 17.32 3.39 14.27
N ASP A 268 17.47 2.09 13.96
CA ASP A 268 16.80 1.02 14.69
C ASP A 268 17.37 0.91 16.12
N VAL A 269 16.52 0.76 17.12
CA VAL A 269 16.95 0.49 18.48
C VAL A 269 17.54 -0.92 18.63
N GLY A 270 17.04 -1.89 17.86
CA GLY A 270 17.38 -3.31 17.95
C GLY A 270 18.69 -3.76 17.29
N LEU A 271 19.57 -2.83 16.87
CA LEU A 271 20.75 -3.16 16.06
C LEU A 271 21.61 -4.31 16.63
N PRO A 272 21.92 -5.35 15.84
CA PRO A 272 22.85 -6.40 16.20
C PRO A 272 24.30 -5.91 16.15
N GLY A 273 25.23 -6.66 16.76
CA GLY A 273 26.67 -6.38 16.65
C GLY A 273 27.30 -5.62 17.82
N GLY A 274 26.66 -5.62 18.99
CA GLY A 274 27.26 -5.17 20.26
C GLY A 274 27.05 -3.69 20.59
N MET A 275 26.44 -2.92 19.70
CA MET A 275 26.01 -1.53 19.94
C MET A 275 24.58 -1.34 19.47
N ASN A 276 23.68 -1.00 20.38
CA ASN A 276 22.28 -0.74 20.05
C ASN A 276 22.09 0.71 19.53
N GLY A 277 20.98 0.98 18.83
CA GLY A 277 20.76 2.30 18.21
C GLY A 277 20.74 3.46 19.21
N ARG A 278 20.37 3.20 20.47
CA ARG A 278 20.44 4.21 21.53
C ARG A 278 21.88 4.59 21.86
N GLN A 279 22.78 3.62 22.00
CA GLN A 279 24.21 3.87 22.21
C GLN A 279 24.82 4.61 21.03
N VAL A 280 24.39 4.30 19.80
CA VAL A 280 24.79 5.04 18.60
C VAL A 280 24.36 6.50 18.68
N ALA A 281 23.08 6.76 19.03
CA ALA A 281 22.55 8.11 19.15
C ALA A 281 23.22 8.92 20.27
N GLU A 282 23.51 8.30 21.42
CA GLU A 282 24.24 8.93 22.52
C GLU A 282 25.65 9.34 22.07
N ARG A 283 26.38 8.43 21.43
CA ARG A 283 27.73 8.71 20.92
C ARG A 283 27.74 9.73 19.79
N ALA A 284 26.75 9.69 18.89
CA ALA A 284 26.58 10.67 17.83
C ALA A 284 26.32 12.07 18.40
N ARG A 285 25.58 12.18 19.52
CA ARG A 285 25.33 13.46 20.20
C ARG A 285 26.53 14.01 20.96
N GLU A 286 27.42 13.16 21.46
CA GLU A 286 28.70 13.62 22.01
C GLU A 286 29.56 14.31 20.93
N MET A 287 29.48 13.85 19.68
CA MET A 287 30.14 14.47 18.53
C MET A 287 29.36 15.68 17.99
N ARG A 288 28.01 15.62 18.07
CA ARG A 288 27.08 16.62 17.52
C ARG A 288 25.94 16.91 18.50
N PRO A 289 26.10 17.87 19.42
CA PRO A 289 25.11 18.14 20.46
C PRO A 289 23.70 18.44 19.95
N ASP A 290 23.58 19.08 18.79
CA ASP A 290 22.30 19.48 18.18
C ASP A 290 21.70 18.41 17.25
N LEU A 291 22.28 17.21 17.20
CA LEU A 291 21.82 16.14 16.32
C LEU A 291 20.41 15.67 16.70
N LYS A 292 19.49 15.86 15.75
CA LYS A 292 18.13 15.34 15.80
C LYS A 292 18.18 13.82 15.61
N VAL A 293 17.34 13.07 16.34
CA VAL A 293 17.34 11.60 16.31
C VAL A 293 15.91 11.08 16.15
N LEU A 294 15.71 10.21 15.16
CA LEU A 294 14.48 9.43 14.97
C LEU A 294 14.79 7.96 15.22
N PHE A 295 14.21 7.38 16.26
CA PHE A 295 14.26 5.94 16.49
C PHE A 295 13.16 5.23 15.73
N ILE A 296 13.50 4.14 15.05
CA ILE A 296 12.54 3.20 14.47
C ILE A 296 12.56 1.94 15.35
N THR A 297 11.42 1.52 15.92
CA THR A 297 11.42 0.40 16.89
C THR A 297 10.27 -0.58 16.70
N GLY A 298 10.47 -1.85 17.02
CA GLY A 298 9.37 -2.80 17.17
C GLY A 298 8.48 -2.52 18.40
N TYR A 299 7.37 -3.27 18.51
CA TYR A 299 6.38 -3.12 19.58
C TYR A 299 6.97 -3.42 20.98
N ALA A 300 7.90 -4.37 21.09
CA ALA A 300 8.50 -4.76 22.37
C ALA A 300 9.52 -3.73 22.87
N GLU A 301 10.27 -3.12 21.96
CA GLU A 301 11.31 -2.13 22.24
C GLU A 301 10.71 -0.74 22.58
N ASN A 302 9.53 -0.43 22.03
CA ASN A 302 8.81 0.82 22.32
C ASN A 302 8.40 0.95 23.80
N ALA A 303 8.06 -0.17 24.45
CA ALA A 303 7.74 -0.20 25.88
C ALA A 303 8.97 0.11 26.76
N ALA A 304 10.17 -0.23 26.30
CA ALA A 304 11.43 0.08 27.00
C ALA A 304 11.84 1.56 26.81
N LEU A 305 11.50 2.17 25.67
CA LEU A 305 11.73 3.60 25.41
C LEU A 305 10.85 4.52 26.25
N ASN A 306 9.59 4.16 26.50
CA ASN A 306 8.64 4.97 27.28
C ASN A 306 8.99 5.11 28.78
N HIS A 307 9.91 4.28 29.30
CA HIS A 307 10.39 4.39 30.68
C HIS A 307 11.59 5.35 30.84
N GLY A 308 12.18 5.84 29.73
CA GLY A 308 13.23 6.84 29.73
C GLY A 308 12.72 8.16 29.15
N HIS A 309 13.08 9.29 29.76
CA HIS A 309 12.79 10.61 29.20
C HIS A 309 13.32 10.71 27.76
N ILE A 310 12.43 10.82 26.77
CA ILE A 310 12.78 11.14 25.39
C ILE A 310 13.25 12.61 25.40
N GLY A 311 14.55 12.83 25.29
CA GLY A 311 15.15 14.16 25.34
C GLY A 311 14.70 15.07 24.17
N PRO A 312 14.93 16.39 24.26
CA PRO A 312 14.66 17.33 23.17
C PRO A 312 15.40 16.89 21.89
N GLY A 313 14.74 17.04 20.73
CA GLY A 313 15.29 16.61 19.44
C GLY A 313 15.24 15.10 19.18
N THR A 314 14.51 14.31 19.99
CA THR A 314 14.26 12.89 19.74
C THR A 314 12.79 12.62 19.39
N ARG A 315 12.54 11.75 18.41
CA ARG A 315 11.23 11.12 18.14
C ARG A 315 11.36 9.62 18.01
N VAL A 316 10.23 8.93 18.12
CA VAL A 316 10.12 7.48 17.94
C VAL A 316 9.06 7.21 16.88
N LEU A 317 9.32 6.23 16.01
CA LEU A 317 8.42 5.65 15.03
C LEU A 317 8.36 4.14 15.26
N THR A 318 7.17 3.56 15.31
CA THR A 318 6.98 2.14 15.63
C THR A 318 6.80 1.32 14.36
N LYS A 319 7.50 0.18 14.24
CA LYS A 319 7.31 -0.82 13.18
C LYS A 319 5.99 -1.60 13.46
N PRO A 320 5.13 -1.84 12.46
CA PRO A 320 5.22 -1.34 11.09
C PRO A 320 4.77 0.13 10.98
N PHE A 321 5.43 0.90 10.11
CA PHE A 321 5.12 2.30 9.84
C PHE A 321 4.85 2.53 8.34
N SER A 322 4.11 3.58 8.02
CA SER A 322 3.92 4.08 6.66
C SER A 322 5.00 5.11 6.26
N VAL A 323 5.25 5.27 4.96
CA VAL A 323 6.16 6.31 4.44
C VAL A 323 5.66 7.71 4.81
N SER A 324 4.34 7.95 4.77
CA SER A 324 3.74 9.22 5.21
C SER A 324 4.02 9.54 6.68
N GLU A 325 3.98 8.55 7.57
CA GLU A 325 4.33 8.75 8.99
C GLU A 325 5.81 9.00 9.19
N LEU A 326 6.67 8.39 8.37
CA LEU A 326 8.11 8.63 8.35
C LEU A 326 8.42 10.06 7.90
N THR A 327 7.93 10.45 6.71
CA THR A 327 8.10 11.79 6.11
C THR A 327 7.60 12.87 7.06
N SER A 328 6.38 12.74 7.59
CA SER A 328 5.82 13.73 8.52
C SER A 328 6.64 13.89 9.80
N LYS A 329 7.20 12.79 10.35
CA LYS A 329 8.10 12.86 11.51
C LYS A 329 9.45 13.47 11.18
N ILE A 330 9.98 13.22 9.98
CA ILE A 330 11.24 13.82 9.52
C ILE A 330 11.05 15.32 9.32
N GLU A 331 9.98 15.75 8.66
CA GLU A 331 9.64 17.17 8.46
C GLU A 331 9.49 17.88 9.80
N SER A 332 8.65 17.36 10.70
CA SER A 332 8.47 17.93 12.05
C SER A 332 9.76 17.96 12.86
N LEU A 333 10.68 17.01 12.62
CA LEU A 333 11.98 17.04 13.25
C LEU A 333 12.85 18.12 12.63
N LEU A 334 12.88 18.29 11.31
CA LEU A 334 13.79 19.15 10.58
C LEU A 334 13.40 20.63 10.57
N GLU A 335 12.13 20.96 10.79
CA GLU A 335 11.64 22.30 11.18
C GLU A 335 12.43 22.87 12.39
#